data_AF-A0A8S0FXL5-F1
#
_entry.id   AF-A0A8S0FXL5-F1
#
_cell.length_a   1.000
_cell.length_b   1.000
_cell.length_c   1.000
_cell.angle_alpha   90.00
_cell.angle_beta   90.00
_cell.angle_gamma   90.00
#
_symmetry.space_group_name_H-M   'P 1'
#
loop_
_entity.id
_entity.type
_entity.pdbx_description
1 polymer ?
#
loop_
_entity_poly.entity_id
_entity_poly.type
_entity_poly.pdbx_seq_one_letter_code
_entity_poly.pdbx_strand_id
1 'polypeptide(L)'
;MIDMTSDVNAWAMANGCVRVYSGLMDMMNDNEIEGVLGHELGHVALGHSLAEMKASYAIVAARDAISATSGVASQLSRSQLGDIAEGAINAKYSRDKESEADDFSFDLLKKRGISTQGLVGSFEKLASLDGGHTQSMFDSHPPSTERAQHIRDRIASGK
;
A
#
# COMPACT_ATOMS: atom_id res chain seq x y z
N MET A 1 7.28 1.26 -14.92
CA MET A 1 6.60 0.76 -16.14
C MET A 1 5.20 1.35 -16.18
N ILE A 2 4.69 1.67 -17.36
CA ILE A 2 3.32 2.19 -17.53
C ILE A 2 2.48 1.06 -18.11
N ASP A 3 1.37 0.73 -17.43
CA ASP A 3 0.38 -0.23 -17.92
C ASP A 3 -0.84 0.55 -18.44
N MET A 4 -1.20 0.32 -19.71
CA MET A 4 -2.29 1.05 -20.37
C MET A 4 -3.64 0.44 -19.99
N THR A 5 -4.25 0.95 -18.93
CA THR A 5 -5.57 0.57 -18.42
C THR A 5 -6.31 1.79 -17.87
N SER A 6 -7.64 1.77 -17.88
CA SER A 6 -8.48 2.78 -17.23
C SER A 6 -8.48 2.68 -15.70
N ASP A 7 -7.94 1.60 -15.15
CA ASP A 7 -7.86 1.40 -13.70
C ASP A 7 -6.91 2.41 -13.05
N VAL A 8 -7.24 2.77 -11.81
CA VAL A 8 -6.52 3.80 -11.04
C VAL A 8 -5.66 3.13 -9.99
N ASN A 9 -4.40 2.85 -10.35
CA ASN A 9 -3.48 2.15 -9.47
C ASN A 9 -2.00 2.42 -9.78
N ALA A 10 -1.15 2.17 -8.79
CA ALA A 10 0.29 2.03 -8.89
C ALA A 10 0.76 1.06 -7.80
N TRP A 11 1.84 0.33 -8.05
CA TRP A 11 2.39 -0.59 -7.04
C TRP A 11 3.87 -0.88 -7.26
N ALA A 12 4.58 -1.15 -6.16
CA ALA A 12 6.00 -1.45 -6.17
C ALA A 12 6.30 -2.94 -6.01
N MET A 13 7.10 -3.47 -6.94
CA MET A 13 7.59 -4.84 -6.90
C MET A 13 8.82 -4.97 -5.99
N ALA A 14 9.00 -6.17 -5.41
CA ALA A 14 10.13 -6.48 -4.53
C ALA A 14 11.52 -6.32 -5.17
N ASN A 15 11.60 -6.25 -6.50
CA ASN A 15 12.83 -5.98 -7.24
C ASN A 15 13.09 -4.47 -7.48
N GLY A 16 12.27 -3.60 -6.90
CA GLY A 16 12.39 -2.14 -6.98
C GLY A 16 11.76 -1.50 -8.22
N CYS A 17 11.07 -2.27 -9.05
CA CYS A 17 10.30 -1.72 -10.16
C CYS A 17 8.94 -1.22 -9.68
N VAL A 18 8.60 0.03 -10.01
CA VAL A 18 7.26 0.60 -9.81
C VAL A 18 6.45 0.49 -11.11
N ARG A 19 5.21 0.04 -10.99
CA ARG A 19 4.19 0.05 -12.06
C ARG A 19 3.19 1.16 -11.80
N VAL A 20 2.80 1.85 -12.86
CA VAL A 20 1.84 2.97 -12.83
C VAL A 20 0.81 2.74 -13.92
N TYR A 21 -0.48 2.86 -13.60
CA TYR A 21 -1.54 2.67 -14.58
C TYR A 21 -1.89 4.00 -15.25
N SER A 22 -2.20 3.98 -16.55
CA SER A 22 -2.57 5.20 -17.27
C SER A 22 -3.79 5.91 -16.68
N GLY A 23 -4.78 5.17 -16.16
CA GLY A 23 -5.95 5.77 -15.50
C GLY A 23 -5.61 6.58 -14.25
N LEU A 24 -4.56 6.20 -13.51
CA LEU A 24 -4.01 7.02 -12.43
C LEU A 24 -3.41 8.32 -12.97
N MET A 25 -2.64 8.23 -14.07
CA MET A 25 -2.00 9.38 -14.69
C MET A 25 -3.02 10.36 -15.30
N ASP A 26 -4.13 9.86 -15.85
CA ASP A 26 -5.20 10.69 -16.40
C ASP A 26 -5.93 11.48 -15.31
N MET A 27 -5.95 10.97 -14.08
CA MET A 27 -6.62 11.58 -12.95
C MET A 27 -5.76 12.59 -12.18
N MET A 28 -4.45 12.34 -12.13
CA MET A 28 -3.53 13.06 -11.27
C MET A 28 -2.68 14.07 -12.04
N ASN A 29 -2.32 15.18 -11.40
CA ASN A 29 -1.28 16.08 -11.91
C ASN A 29 0.12 15.56 -11.54
N ASP A 30 1.16 16.17 -12.11
CA ASP A 30 2.54 15.73 -11.92
C ASP A 30 2.95 15.62 -10.44
N ASN A 31 2.63 16.61 -9.59
CA ASN A 31 3.00 16.58 -8.17
C ASN A 31 2.28 15.44 -7.43
N GLU A 32 1.03 15.14 -7.78
CA GLU A 32 0.27 14.04 -7.19
C GLU A 32 0.82 12.68 -7.63
N ILE A 33 1.19 12.54 -8.90
CA ILE A 33 1.87 11.35 -9.42
C ILE A 33 3.22 11.18 -8.70
N GLU A 34 3.99 12.25 -8.53
CA GLU A 34 5.25 12.22 -7.76
C GLU A 34 5.02 11.80 -6.31
N GLY A 35 3.91 12.23 -5.69
CA GLY A 35 3.49 11.78 -4.36
C GLY A 35 3.25 10.29 -4.27
N VAL A 36 2.46 9.74 -5.21
CA VAL A 36 2.22 8.29 -5.32
C VAL A 36 3.52 7.53 -5.57
N LEU A 37 4.36 8.00 -6.51
CA LEU A 37 5.63 7.35 -6.80
C LEU A 37 6.58 7.36 -5.59
N GLY A 38 6.61 8.44 -4.82
CA GLY A 38 7.37 8.52 -3.58
C GLY A 38 6.89 7.50 -2.55
N HIS A 39 5.58 7.29 -2.47
CA HIS A 39 4.96 6.29 -1.59
C HIS A 39 5.34 4.86 -2.00
N GLU A 40 5.23 4.54 -3.29
CA GLU A 40 5.66 3.25 -3.84
C GLU A 40 7.16 2.97 -3.62
N LEU A 41 8.00 3.99 -3.80
CA LEU A 41 9.42 3.90 -3.49
C LEU A 41 9.67 3.67 -2.00
N GLY A 42 8.81 4.22 -1.12
CA GLY A 42 8.85 3.95 0.32
C GLY A 42 8.64 2.47 0.64
N HIS A 43 7.63 1.83 0.04
CA HIS A 43 7.41 0.39 0.22
C HIS A 43 8.60 -0.46 -0.20
N VAL A 44 9.31 -0.08 -1.26
CA VAL A 44 10.54 -0.76 -1.69
C VAL A 44 11.68 -0.49 -0.71
N ALA A 45 11.94 0.79 -0.40
CA ALA A 45 13.08 1.23 0.39
C ALA A 45 13.04 0.68 1.82
N LEU A 46 11.84 0.55 2.39
CA LEU A 46 11.60 0.01 3.73
C LEU A 46 11.43 -1.53 3.73
N GLY A 47 11.46 -2.16 2.56
CA GLY A 47 11.40 -3.62 2.41
C GLY A 47 10.00 -4.23 2.61
N HIS A 48 8.94 -3.41 2.56
CA HIS A 48 7.56 -3.85 2.70
C HIS A 48 7.18 -4.86 1.61
N SER A 49 7.46 -4.55 0.34
CA SER A 49 7.15 -5.42 -0.80
C SER A 49 7.90 -6.76 -0.70
N LEU A 50 9.15 -6.75 -0.23
CA LEU A 50 9.92 -7.98 -0.02
C LEU A 50 9.36 -8.81 1.14
N ALA A 51 8.99 -8.17 2.25
CA ALA A 51 8.40 -8.84 3.40
C ALA A 51 7.06 -9.49 3.04
N GLU A 52 6.21 -8.79 2.29
CA GLU A 52 4.92 -9.31 1.83
C GLU A 52 5.08 -10.48 0.84
N MET A 53 6.03 -10.37 -0.09
CA MET A 53 6.38 -11.46 -0.99
C MET A 53 6.83 -12.70 -0.19
N LYS A 54 7.72 -12.54 0.79
CA LYS A 54 8.20 -13.64 1.65
C LYS A 54 7.06 -14.28 2.44
N ALA A 55 6.16 -13.48 3.02
CA ALA A 55 5.00 -13.97 3.75
C ALA A 55 4.08 -14.80 2.84
N SER A 56 3.82 -14.31 1.62
CA SER A 56 3.01 -15.01 0.62
C SER A 56 3.63 -16.37 0.23
N TYR A 57 4.93 -16.41 -0.02
CA TYR A 57 5.63 -17.68 -0.30
C TYR A 57 5.60 -18.65 0.89
N ALA A 58 5.73 -18.16 2.11
CA ALA A 58 5.64 -18.99 3.31
C ALA A 58 4.24 -19.62 3.45
N ILE A 59 3.18 -18.87 3.17
CA ILE A 59 1.79 -19.37 3.18
C ILE A 59 1.61 -20.46 2.11
N VAL A 60 2.11 -20.24 0.89
CA VAL A 60 2.05 -21.25 -0.18
C VAL A 60 2.80 -22.52 0.23
N ALA A 61 4.05 -22.39 0.69
CA ALA A 61 4.84 -23.53 1.13
C ALA A 61 4.19 -24.30 2.29
N ALA A 62 3.56 -23.59 3.24
CA ALA A 62 2.81 -24.22 4.33
C ALA A 62 1.58 -24.99 3.81
N ARG A 63 0.82 -24.43 2.86
CA ARG A 63 -0.31 -25.11 2.21
C ARG A 63 0.14 -26.36 1.45
N ASP A 64 1.26 -26.28 0.75
CA ASP A 64 1.84 -27.41 0.02
C ASP A 64 2.30 -28.52 0.99
N ALA A 65 2.95 -28.17 2.10
CA ALA A 65 3.35 -29.13 3.13
C ALA A 65 2.14 -29.82 3.81
N ILE A 66 1.07 -29.08 4.08
CA ILE A 66 -0.18 -29.63 4.64
C ILE A 66 -0.84 -30.58 3.63
N SER A 67 -0.93 -30.18 2.36
CA SER A 67 -1.53 -31.03 1.33
C SER A 67 -0.72 -32.30 1.05
N ALA A 68 0.61 -32.24 1.19
CA ALA A 68 1.50 -33.40 1.09
C ALA A 68 1.42 -34.35 2.30
N THR A 69 0.92 -33.88 3.45
CA THR A 69 0.84 -34.66 4.70
C THR A 69 -0.56 -35.19 5.02
N SER A 70 -1.62 -34.66 4.41
CA SER A 70 -3.00 -35.04 4.75
C SER A 70 -3.60 -36.11 3.85
N GLY A 71 -3.31 -37.36 4.20
CA GLY A 71 -4.35 -38.37 4.38
C GLY A 71 -5.12 -38.18 5.71
N VAL A 72 -4.57 -37.49 6.71
CA VAL A 72 -5.26 -37.16 7.98
C VAL A 72 -4.68 -35.90 8.61
N ALA A 73 -5.44 -34.80 8.62
CA ALA A 73 -5.48 -33.76 9.67
C ALA A 73 -6.32 -32.55 9.18
N SER A 74 -7.58 -32.81 8.83
CA SER A 74 -8.60 -31.76 8.79
C SER A 74 -8.94 -31.38 10.24
N GLN A 75 -9.07 -30.08 10.52
CA GLN A 75 -9.36 -29.46 11.81
C GLN A 75 -8.14 -29.10 12.66
N LEU A 76 -7.35 -28.12 12.17
CA LEU A 76 -6.77 -27.15 13.10
C LEU A 76 -7.90 -26.26 13.59
N SER A 77 -8.30 -26.43 14.85
CA SER A 77 -9.25 -25.55 15.52
C SER A 77 -8.64 -24.16 15.65
N ARG A 78 -9.03 -23.25 14.76
CA ARG A 78 -8.90 -21.81 15.00
C ARG A 78 -10.10 -21.42 15.84
N SER A 79 -9.86 -20.93 17.06
CA SER A 79 -10.93 -20.28 17.79
C SER A 79 -11.26 -18.97 17.08
N GLN A 80 -12.53 -18.63 16.97
CA GLN A 80 -12.98 -17.38 16.34
C GLN A 80 -12.31 -16.14 16.96
N LEU A 81 -11.98 -16.21 18.27
CA LEU A 81 -11.23 -15.17 18.97
C LEU A 81 -9.76 -15.06 18.53
N GLY A 82 -9.11 -16.18 18.19
CA GLY A 82 -7.76 -16.21 17.63
C GLY A 82 -7.71 -15.57 16.24
N ASP A 83 -8.68 -15.89 15.38
CA ASP A 83 -8.78 -15.32 14.02
C ASP A 83 -9.03 -13.80 14.06
N ILE A 84 -9.86 -13.32 14.99
CA ILE A 84 -10.12 -11.88 15.16
C ILE A 84 -8.85 -11.16 15.64
N ALA A 85 -8.13 -11.71 16.61
CA ALA A 85 -6.91 -11.11 17.14
C ALA A 85 -5.80 -11.06 16.07
N GLU A 86 -5.61 -12.16 15.33
CA GLU A 86 -4.65 -12.23 14.22
C GLU A 86 -5.00 -11.24 13.11
N GLY A 87 -6.28 -11.16 12.73
CA GLY A 87 -6.77 -10.19 11.75
C GLY A 87 -6.50 -8.74 12.18
N ALA A 88 -6.73 -8.41 13.45
CA ALA A 88 -6.49 -7.07 13.98
C ALA A 88 -5.00 -6.69 13.99
N ILE A 89 -4.12 -7.63 14.36
CA ILE A 89 -2.67 -7.45 14.33
C ILE A 89 -2.19 -7.22 12.90
N ASN A 90 -2.63 -8.05 11.95
CA ASN A 90 -2.28 -7.91 10.54
C ASN A 90 -2.76 -6.58 9.96
N ALA A 91 -3.99 -6.16 10.30
CA ALA A 91 -4.53 -4.89 9.87
C ALA A 91 -3.75 -3.69 10.45
N LYS A 92 -3.33 -3.76 11.73
CA LYS A 92 -2.46 -2.74 12.32
C LYS A 92 -1.11 -2.68 11.62
N TYR A 93 -0.49 -3.83 11.40
CA TYR A 93 0.80 -3.91 10.72
C TYR A 93 0.74 -3.35 9.29
N SER A 94 -0.35 -3.59 8.57
CA SER A 94 -0.60 -2.96 7.26
C SER A 94 -0.70 -1.43 7.38
N ARG A 95 -1.49 -0.90 8.32
CA ARG A 95 -1.59 0.56 8.54
C ARG A 95 -0.26 1.21 8.92
N ASP A 96 0.55 0.53 9.74
CA ASP A 96 1.87 1.02 10.14
C ASP A 96 2.78 1.16 8.89
N LYS A 97 2.80 0.16 8.00
CA LYS A 97 3.56 0.21 6.73
C LYS A 97 3.15 1.35 5.80
N GLU A 98 1.84 1.57 5.66
CA GLU A 98 1.31 2.68 4.85
C GLU A 98 1.80 4.03 5.40
N SER A 99 1.73 4.21 6.73
CA SER A 99 2.18 5.44 7.39
C SER A 99 3.68 5.66 7.20
N GLU A 100 4.49 4.61 7.30
CA GLU A 100 5.93 4.68 7.06
C GLU A 100 6.26 5.02 5.59
N ALA A 101 5.51 4.46 4.63
CA ALA A 101 5.67 4.76 3.20
C ALA A 101 5.25 6.20 2.86
N ASP A 102 4.18 6.71 3.49
CA ASP A 102 3.75 8.10 3.38
C ASP A 102 4.81 9.05 3.92
N ASP A 103 5.38 8.71 5.08
CA ASP A 103 6.42 9.51 5.70
C ASP A 103 7.69 9.56 4.88
N PHE A 104 8.06 8.42 4.31
CA PHE A 104 9.16 8.32 3.36
C PHE A 104 8.90 9.18 2.12
N SER A 105 7.69 9.12 1.54
CA SER A 105 7.31 9.91 0.37
C SER A 105 7.46 11.40 0.66
N PHE A 106 6.88 11.87 1.77
CA PHE A 106 7.00 13.26 2.18
C PHE A 106 8.46 13.71 2.31
N ASP A 107 9.30 12.92 3.00
CA ASP A 107 10.72 13.24 3.19
C ASP A 107 11.48 13.28 1.88
N LEU A 108 11.19 12.34 0.98
CA LEU A 108 11.79 12.29 -0.34
C LEU A 108 11.40 13.51 -1.18
N LEU A 109 10.11 13.85 -1.27
CA LEU A 109 9.62 15.01 -2.01
C LEU A 109 10.25 16.30 -1.49
N LYS A 110 10.22 16.49 -0.16
CA LYS A 110 10.84 17.64 0.50
C LYS A 110 12.32 17.73 0.22
N LYS A 111 13.06 16.62 0.31
CA LYS A 111 14.50 16.55 0.00
C LYS A 111 14.80 16.89 -1.46
N ARG A 112 13.88 16.58 -2.37
CA ARG A 112 14.01 16.85 -3.82
C ARG A 112 13.52 18.24 -4.22
N GLY A 113 12.93 19.02 -3.30
CA GLY A 113 12.34 20.31 -3.62
C GLY A 113 11.03 20.20 -4.41
N ILE A 114 10.38 19.04 -4.35
CA ILE A 114 9.08 18.76 -4.98
C ILE A 114 7.97 19.13 -3.98
N SER A 115 6.81 19.57 -4.48
CA SER A 115 5.68 19.95 -3.64
C SER A 115 5.12 18.76 -2.87
N THR A 116 5.23 18.79 -1.54
CA THR A 116 4.61 17.79 -0.65
C THR A 116 3.09 17.86 -0.64
N GLN A 117 2.49 18.95 -1.18
CA GLN A 117 1.04 19.06 -1.35
C GLN A 117 0.50 18.04 -2.36
N GLY A 118 1.33 17.59 -3.30
CA GLY A 118 0.95 16.54 -4.25
C GLY A 118 0.51 15.25 -3.54
N LEU A 119 1.20 14.88 -2.46
CA LEU A 119 0.85 13.69 -1.66
C LEU A 119 -0.50 13.83 -0.95
N VAL A 120 -0.85 15.04 -0.48
CA VAL A 120 -2.19 15.30 0.08
C VAL A 120 -3.25 15.22 -1.01
N GLY A 121 -3.01 15.88 -2.15
CA GLY A 121 -3.91 15.88 -3.28
C GLY A 121 -4.17 14.48 -3.85
N SER A 122 -3.15 13.62 -3.89
CA SER A 122 -3.32 12.23 -4.31
C SER A 122 -4.27 11.47 -3.39
N PHE A 123 -4.13 11.61 -2.06
CA PHE A 123 -5.06 10.95 -1.12
C PHE A 123 -6.49 11.47 -1.26
N GLU A 124 -6.67 12.78 -1.43
CA GLU A 124 -8.00 13.39 -1.61
C GLU A 124 -8.68 12.90 -2.90
N LYS A 125 -7.93 12.87 -4.01
CA LYS A 125 -8.45 12.38 -5.30
C LYS A 125 -8.80 10.92 -5.24
N LEU A 126 -7.90 10.09 -4.70
CA LEU A 126 -8.20 8.68 -4.53
C LEU A 126 -9.46 8.54 -3.65
N ALA A 127 -9.56 9.26 -2.53
CA ALA A 127 -10.70 9.12 -1.59
C ALA A 127 -12.05 9.45 -2.26
N SER A 128 -12.05 10.27 -3.30
CA SER A 128 -13.26 10.56 -4.10
C SER A 128 -13.74 9.37 -4.95
N LEU A 129 -12.91 8.36 -5.19
CA LEU A 129 -13.24 7.16 -6.00
C LEU A 129 -13.92 6.05 -5.20
N ASP A 130 -13.81 6.07 -3.87
CA ASP A 130 -14.32 5.02 -2.98
C ASP A 130 -15.86 4.86 -3.07
N GLY A 131 -16.55 5.80 -3.72
CA GLY A 131 -17.98 5.76 -4.01
C GLY A 131 -18.42 4.90 -5.20
N GLY A 132 -17.52 4.23 -5.95
CA GLY A 132 -17.95 3.43 -7.11
C GLY A 132 -16.89 2.55 -7.77
N HIS A 133 -16.90 1.26 -7.43
CA HIS A 133 -16.60 0.07 -8.26
C HIS A 133 -15.36 0.00 -9.17
N THR A 134 -14.38 0.89 -9.06
CA THR A 134 -13.08 0.69 -9.72
C THR A 134 -12.16 -0.12 -8.82
N GLN A 135 -11.45 -1.12 -9.36
CA GLN A 135 -10.35 -1.78 -8.66
C GLN A 135 -9.28 -0.73 -8.43
N SER A 136 -9.37 -0.10 -7.27
CA SER A 136 -8.63 1.08 -6.90
C SER A 136 -7.32 0.66 -6.22
N MET A 137 -6.37 1.58 -6.20
CA MET A 137 -5.25 1.59 -5.25
C MET A 137 -5.67 1.16 -3.83
N PHE A 138 -6.92 1.38 -3.44
CA PHE A 138 -7.51 1.04 -2.15
C PHE A 138 -7.60 -0.43 -1.79
N ASP A 139 -7.65 -1.30 -2.78
CA ASP A 139 -7.61 -2.75 -2.54
C ASP A 139 -6.24 -3.17 -1.97
N SER A 140 -5.19 -2.40 -2.28
CA SER A 140 -3.81 -2.65 -1.82
C SER A 140 -3.37 -1.66 -0.73
N HIS A 141 -3.84 -0.42 -0.78
CA HIS A 141 -3.47 0.70 0.08
C HIS A 141 -4.73 1.42 0.58
N PRO A 142 -5.35 0.96 1.69
CA PRO A 142 -6.56 1.59 2.19
C PRO A 142 -6.34 3.10 2.40
N PRO A 143 -7.20 3.96 1.82
CA PRO A 143 -7.14 5.38 2.08
C PRO A 143 -7.61 5.61 3.50
N SER A 144 -7.09 6.66 4.11
CA SER A 144 -7.80 7.26 5.22
C SER A 144 -7.69 8.77 5.14
N THR A 145 -8.78 9.43 5.51
CA THR A 145 -8.77 10.86 5.82
C THR A 145 -7.69 11.19 6.84
N GLU A 146 -7.37 10.23 7.71
CA GLU A 146 -6.29 10.27 8.69
C GLU A 146 -4.89 10.37 8.04
N ARG A 147 -4.59 9.58 6.99
CA ARG A 147 -3.31 9.66 6.25
C ARG A 147 -3.12 11.02 5.59
N ALA A 148 -4.16 11.52 4.92
CA ALA A 148 -4.13 12.87 4.34
C ALA A 148 -3.92 13.93 5.43
N GLN A 149 -4.60 13.79 6.58
CA GLN A 149 -4.43 14.73 7.68
C GLN A 149 -3.03 14.68 8.30
N HIS A 150 -2.47 13.49 8.49
CA HIS A 150 -1.10 13.30 8.96
C HIS A 150 -0.09 14.06 8.10
N ILE A 151 -0.19 13.95 6.78
CA ILE A 151 0.68 14.70 5.87
C ILE A 151 0.44 16.21 5.95
N ARG A 152 -0.81 16.68 6.08
CA ARG A 152 -1.07 18.12 6.31
C ARG A 152 -0.39 18.63 7.59
N ASP A 153 -0.41 17.85 8.66
CA ASP A 153 0.23 18.21 9.93
C ASP A 153 1.76 18.26 9.79
N ARG A 154 2.36 17.34 9.04
CA ARG A 154 3.78 17.37 8.68
C ARG A 154 4.17 18.59 7.86
N ILE A 155 3.35 18.95 6.87
CA ILE A 155 3.53 20.19 6.09
C ILE A 155 3.49 21.41 7.01
N ALA A 156 2.49 21.51 7.88
CA ALA A 156 2.30 22.64 8.78
C ALA A 156 3.45 22.79 9.80
N SER A 157 3.97 21.67 10.29
CA SER A 157 5.10 21.65 11.22
C SER A 157 6.46 21.82 10.54
N GLY A 158 6.52 21.69 9.21
CA GLY A 158 7.76 21.66 8.45
C GLY A 158 8.67 20.50 8.83
N LYS A 159 8.12 19.44 9.43
CA LYS A 159 8.86 18.27 9.92
C LYS A 159 8.34 17.00 9.29
#